data_AF-A0A1X6WMB0-F1
#
_entry.id   AF-A0A1X6WMB0-F1
#
_cell.length_a   1.000
_cell.length_b   1.000
_cell.length_c   1.000
_cell.angle_alpha   90.00
_cell.angle_beta   90.00
_cell.angle_gamma   90.00
#
_symmetry.space_group_name_H-M   'P 1'
#
loop_
_entity.id
_entity.type
_entity.pdbx_description
1 polymer ?
#
loop_
_entity_poly.entity_id
_entity_poly.type
_entity_poly.pdbx_seq_one_letter_code
_entity_poly.pdbx_strand_id
1 'polypeptide(L)'
;MLSQIMMKWGSKMKEKTLNIDDITIDANNLENAIHGLDSFVYNNFLFNDIKTEDINALSGFLASVKLLATKHATELSEFGIGI
;
A
#
# COMPACT_ATOMS: atom_id res chain seq x y z
N MET A 1 -38.52 8.02 21.26
CA MET A 1 -38.01 6.69 21.67
C MET A 1 -37.46 5.87 20.50
N LEU A 2 -38.11 5.83 19.33
CA LEU A 2 -37.54 5.12 18.15
C LEU A 2 -36.27 5.78 17.56
N SER A 3 -36.10 7.10 17.74
CA SER A 3 -34.91 7.83 17.27
C SER A 3 -33.60 7.44 17.98
N GLN A 4 -33.67 7.09 19.26
CA GLN A 4 -32.50 6.66 20.04
C GLN A 4 -32.11 5.20 19.73
N ILE A 5 -33.05 4.38 19.29
CA ILE A 5 -32.81 2.98 18.91
C ILE A 5 -32.13 2.91 17.54
N MET A 6 -32.45 3.81 16.60
CA MET A 6 -31.80 3.85 15.28
C MET A 6 -30.36 4.38 15.31
N MET A 7 -29.99 5.24 16.26
CA MET A 7 -28.59 5.67 16.45
C MET A 7 -27.68 4.56 17.00
N LYS A 8 -28.24 3.50 17.59
CA LYS A 8 -27.46 2.41 18.21
C LYS A 8 -26.96 1.36 17.21
N TRP A 9 -27.37 1.46 15.94
CA TRP A 9 -27.03 0.50 14.86
C TRP A 9 -26.20 1.08 13.72
N GLY A 10 -25.77 2.35 13.84
CA GLY A 10 -24.90 3.00 12.86
C GLY A 10 -23.52 3.26 13.47
N SER A 11 -22.50 2.61 12.93
CA SER A 11 -21.09 2.89 13.21
C SER A 11 -20.54 2.39 14.56
N LYS A 12 -20.55 1.07 14.75
CA LYS A 12 -19.34 0.46 15.31
C LYS A 12 -18.32 0.48 14.17
N MET A 13 -17.66 1.62 13.92
CA MET A 13 -16.38 1.58 13.23
C MET A 13 -15.57 0.59 14.05
N LYS A 14 -15.29 -0.59 13.50
CA LYS A 14 -14.33 -1.48 14.11
C LYS A 14 -13.07 -0.63 14.21
N GLU A 15 -12.71 -0.20 15.40
CA GLU A 15 -11.36 0.30 15.65
C GLU A 15 -10.46 -0.79 15.10
N LYS A 16 -9.85 -0.52 13.94
CA LYS A 16 -8.86 -1.42 13.36
C LYS A 16 -7.71 -1.32 14.34
N THR A 17 -7.64 -2.26 15.27
CA THR A 17 -6.48 -2.38 16.16
C THR A 17 -5.33 -2.77 15.25
N LEU A 18 -4.60 -1.78 14.74
CA LEU A 18 -3.42 -2.00 13.92
C LEU A 18 -2.41 -2.76 14.78
N ASN A 19 -2.12 -3.99 14.40
CA ASN A 19 -1.06 -4.78 15.01
C ASN A 19 0.27 -4.39 14.37
N ILE A 20 1.33 -4.30 15.17
CA ILE A 20 2.68 -4.07 14.68
C ILE A 20 3.14 -5.17 13.72
N ASP A 21 2.63 -6.39 13.88
CA ASP A 21 2.87 -7.49 12.94
C ASP A 21 2.33 -7.15 11.54
N ASP A 22 1.14 -6.56 11.45
CA ASP A 22 0.53 -6.16 10.17
C ASP A 22 1.33 -5.05 9.50
N ILE A 23 1.76 -4.05 10.29
CA ILE A 23 2.62 -2.95 9.81
C ILE A 23 3.96 -3.50 9.30
N THR A 24 4.53 -4.49 10.00
CA THR A 24 5.79 -5.14 9.60
C THR A 24 5.62 -5.95 8.32
N ILE A 25 4.51 -6.68 8.18
CA ILE A 25 4.17 -7.40 6.95
C ILE A 25 4.04 -6.41 5.78
N ASP A 26 3.34 -5.28 5.99
CA ASP A 26 3.17 -4.26 4.96
C ASP A 26 4.50 -3.57 4.58
N ALA A 27 5.40 -3.36 5.55
CA ALA A 27 6.76 -2.89 5.29
C ALA A 27 7.55 -3.88 4.40
N ASN A 28 7.52 -5.17 4.73
CA ASN A 28 8.19 -6.22 3.94
C ASN A 28 7.59 -6.33 2.53
N ASN A 29 6.27 -6.19 2.39
CA ASN A 29 5.63 -6.18 1.08
C ASN A 29 6.06 -4.98 0.24
N LEU A 30 6.19 -3.80 0.86
CA LEU A 30 6.69 -2.61 0.19
C LEU A 30 8.16 -2.76 -0.24
N GLU A 31 9.02 -3.27 0.64
CA GLU A 31 10.42 -3.57 0.34
C GLU A 31 10.55 -4.54 -0.85
N ASN A 32 9.81 -5.65 -0.82
CA ASN A 32 9.79 -6.62 -1.91
C ASN A 32 9.30 -6.01 -3.23
N ALA A 33 8.29 -5.13 -3.18
CA ALA A 33 7.81 -4.44 -4.37
C ALA A 33 8.87 -3.48 -4.95
N ILE A 34 9.66 -2.80 -4.11
CA ILE A 34 10.77 -1.96 -4.54
C ILE A 34 11.89 -2.80 -5.17
N HIS A 35 12.26 -3.94 -4.58
CA HIS A 35 13.25 -4.85 -5.18
C HIS A 35 12.78 -5.44 -6.51
N GLY A 36 11.50 -5.78 -6.60
CA GLY A 36 10.89 -6.24 -7.85
C GLY A 36 10.90 -5.15 -8.93
N LEU A 37 10.66 -3.89 -8.56
CA LEU A 37 10.74 -2.74 -9.47
C LEU A 37 12.17 -2.55 -9.99
N ASP A 38 13.17 -2.60 -9.12
CA ASP A 38 14.58 -2.48 -9.51
C ASP A 38 14.98 -3.60 -10.48
N SER A 39 14.62 -4.84 -10.16
CA SER A 39 14.83 -6.00 -11.04
C SER A 39 14.09 -5.85 -12.37
N PHE A 40 12.88 -5.31 -12.36
CA PHE A 40 12.09 -5.10 -13.58
C PHE A 40 12.75 -4.05 -14.49
N VAL A 41 13.20 -2.93 -13.93
CA VAL A 41 13.93 -1.89 -14.67
C VAL A 41 15.23 -2.46 -15.23
N TYR A 42 16.01 -3.17 -14.41
CA TYR A 42 17.26 -3.79 -14.85
C TYR A 42 17.03 -4.78 -16.00
N ASN A 43 16.00 -5.62 -15.96
CA ASN A 43 15.82 -6.65 -16.98
C ASN A 43 15.20 -6.12 -18.29
N ASN A 44 14.37 -5.07 -18.23
CA ASN A 44 13.58 -4.62 -19.39
C ASN A 44 14.03 -3.28 -19.98
N PHE A 45 14.80 -2.47 -19.23
CA PHE A 45 15.22 -1.12 -19.66
C PHE A 45 16.74 -0.96 -19.85
N LEU A 46 17.52 -2.03 -19.70
CA LEU A 46 18.97 -2.00 -19.93
C LEU A 46 19.35 -2.06 -21.42
N PHE A 47 18.46 -2.56 -22.28
CA PHE A 47 18.72 -2.75 -23.71
C PHE A 47 17.94 -1.72 -24.53
N ASN A 48 18.46 -1.38 -25.72
CA ASN A 48 17.90 -0.33 -26.59
C ASN A 48 16.55 -0.68 -27.26
N ASP A 49 15.93 -1.83 -26.94
CA ASP A 49 14.65 -2.29 -27.50
C ASP A 49 13.54 -2.20 -26.44
N ILE A 50 13.34 -0.99 -25.90
CA ILE A 50 12.25 -0.72 -24.94
C ILE A 50 10.94 -0.64 -25.71
N LYS A 51 9.98 -1.48 -25.33
CA LYS A 51 8.66 -1.52 -25.97
C LYS A 51 7.64 -0.75 -25.14
N THR A 52 6.54 -0.37 -25.79
CA THR A 52 5.43 0.33 -25.13
C THR A 52 4.85 -0.54 -24.00
N GLU A 53 4.85 -1.86 -24.16
CA GLU A 53 4.42 -2.83 -23.15
C GLU A 53 5.28 -2.73 -21.88
N ASP A 54 6.59 -2.54 -22.01
CA ASP A 54 7.51 -2.40 -20.88
C ASP A 54 7.22 -1.10 -20.10
N ILE A 55 6.92 -0.01 -20.81
CA ILE A 55 6.55 1.28 -20.22
C ILE A 55 5.20 1.20 -19.49
N ASN A 56 4.23 0.50 -20.08
CA ASN A 56 2.92 0.28 -19.46
C ASN A 56 3.05 -0.58 -18.20
N ALA A 57 3.85 -1.64 -18.25
CA ALA A 57 4.15 -2.48 -17.10
C ALA A 57 4.88 -1.70 -16.00
N LEU A 58 5.87 -0.88 -16.34
CA LEU A 58 6.55 0.00 -15.40
C LEU A 58 5.58 0.96 -14.70
N SER A 59 4.66 1.55 -15.47
CA SER A 59 3.65 2.47 -14.94
C SER A 59 2.72 1.78 -13.94
N GLY A 60 2.28 0.55 -14.26
CA GLY A 60 1.48 -0.27 -13.35
C GLY A 60 2.23 -0.67 -12.07
N PHE A 61 3.53 -0.98 -12.19
CA PHE A 61 4.37 -1.30 -11.04
C PHE A 61 4.55 -0.08 -10.14
N LEU A 62 4.88 1.09 -10.70
CA LEU A 62 5.00 2.35 -9.96
C LEU A 62 3.70 2.71 -9.22
N ALA A 63 2.54 2.53 -9.86
CA ALA A 63 1.25 2.74 -9.21
C ALA A 63 1.05 1.81 -8.01
N SER A 64 1.46 0.55 -8.12
CA SER A 64 1.35 -0.45 -7.05
C SER A 64 2.28 -0.14 -5.88
N VAL A 65 3.54 0.22 -6.14
CA VAL A 65 4.49 0.67 -5.10
C VAL A 65 3.97 1.91 -4.40
N LYS A 66 3.45 2.89 -5.15
CA LYS A 66 2.87 4.11 -4.57
C LYS A 66 1.68 3.81 -3.66
N LEU A 67 0.81 2.88 -4.05
CA LEU A 67 -0.32 2.44 -3.23
C LEU A 67 0.17 1.82 -1.92
N LEU A 68 1.13 0.89 -1.98
CA LEU A 68 1.70 0.23 -0.81
C LEU A 68 2.39 1.23 0.13
N ALA A 69 3.19 2.15 -0.41
CA ALA A 69 3.86 3.18 0.37
C ALA A 69 2.87 4.12 1.07
N THR A 70 1.80 4.53 0.36
CA THR A 70 0.75 5.40 0.93
C THR A 70 0.00 4.68 2.04
N LYS A 71 -0.36 3.41 1.82
CA LYS A 71 -1.01 2.56 2.82
C LYS A 71 -0.13 2.44 4.07
N HIS A 72 1.13 2.06 3.90
CA HIS A 72 2.06 1.87 5.01
C HIS A 72 2.29 3.17 5.81
N ALA A 73 2.47 4.31 5.13
CA ALA A 73 2.60 5.61 5.79
C ALA A 73 1.33 5.99 6.58
N THR A 74 0.14 5.67 6.05
CA THR A 74 -1.14 5.91 6.72
C THR A 74 -1.22 5.08 8.00
N GLU A 75 -0.90 3.79 7.91
CA GLU A 75 -0.93 2.84 9.03
C GLU A 75 0.09 3.21 10.12
N LEU A 76 1.28 3.71 9.77
CA LEU A 76 2.24 4.25 10.74
C LEU A 76 1.69 5.47 11.48
N SER A 77 1.04 6.40 10.76
CA SER A 77 0.44 7.58 11.39
C SER A 77 -0.71 7.22 12.34
N GLU A 78 -1.52 6.23 11.96
CA GLU A 78 -2.65 5.72 12.76
C GLU A 78 -2.18 4.95 13.99
N PHE A 79 -1.05 4.24 13.90
CA PHE A 79 -0.44 3.50 15.02
C PHE A 79 0.22 4.43 16.06
N GLY A 80 0.42 5.71 15.74
CA GLY A 80 1.05 6.68 16.64
C GLY A 80 2.59 6.70 16.57
N ILE A 81 3.18 6.00 15.60
CA ILE A 81 4.56 6.26 15.17
C ILE A 81 4.46 7.42 14.16
N GLY A 82 4.12 8.61 14.66
CA GLY A 82 4.27 9.84 13.90
C GLY A 82 5.76 10.14 13.81
N ILE A 83 6.29 10.21 12.59
CA ILE A 83 7.62 10.77 12.31
C ILE A 83 7.55 12.30 12.45
#